data_AF-A0A377TYQ5-F1
#
_entry.id   AF-A0A377TYQ5-F1
#
_cell.length_a   1.000
_cell.length_b   1.000
_cell.length_c   1.000
_cell.angle_alpha   90.00
_cell.angle_beta   90.00
_cell.angle_gamma   90.00
#
_symmetry.space_group_name_H-M   'P 1'
#
loop_
_entity.id
_entity.type
_entity.pdbx_description
1 polymer ?
#
loop_
_entity_poly.entity_id
_entity_poly.type
_entity_poly.pdbx_seq_one_letter_code
_entity_poly.pdbx_strand_id
1 'polypeptide(L)' 'MARDCATVRGIDTMVCSGGVLHNRLLAARLTFYLADFTLLFAQQLPAGDGAIAYGQAVIAAARWQAQGIQP' A
#
# COMPACT_ATOMS: atom_id res chain seq x y z
N MET A 1 0.37 -11.64 -12.24
CA MET A 1 -0.93 -11.12 -11.75
C MET A 1 -0.84 -9.65 -11.31
N ALA A 2 -0.18 -9.29 -10.19
CA ALA A 2 -0.16 -7.88 -9.74
C ALA A 2 0.45 -6.91 -10.78
N ARG A 3 1.60 -7.30 -11.35
CA ARG A 3 2.25 -6.61 -12.49
C ARG A 3 1.31 -6.42 -13.68
N ASP A 4 0.65 -7.49 -14.11
CA ASP A 4 -0.23 -7.45 -15.28
C ASP A 4 -1.44 -6.54 -15.02
N CYS A 5 -2.04 -6.62 -13.83
CA CYS A 5 -3.12 -5.73 -13.41
C CYS A 5 -2.70 -4.26 -13.38
N ALA A 6 -1.51 -3.96 -12.86
CA ALA A 6 -0.97 -2.60 -12.82
C ALA A 6 -0.73 -2.06 -14.23
N THR A 7 -0.09 -2.86 -15.08
CA THR A 7 0.23 -2.51 -16.48
C THR A 7 -1.04 -2.22 -17.29
N VAL A 8 -2.04 -3.12 -17.24
CA VAL A 8 -3.31 -2.95 -17.99
C VAL A 8 -4.08 -1.70 -17.53
N ARG A 9 -3.88 -1.26 -16.29
CA ARG A 9 -4.56 -0.08 -15.72
C ARG A 9 -3.72 1.19 -15.78
N GLY A 10 -2.51 1.14 -16.33
CA GLY A 10 -1.58 2.27 -16.34
C GLY A 10 -1.16 2.72 -14.95
N ILE A 11 -1.12 1.81 -13.98
CA ILE A 11 -0.69 2.09 -12.60
C ILE A 11 0.83 1.86 -12.51
N ASP A 12 1.56 2.90 -12.15
CA ASP A 12 3.02 2.89 -12.00
C ASP A 12 3.48 2.64 -10.56
N THR A 13 2.57 2.77 -9.59
CA THR A 13 2.87 2.75 -8.16
C THR A 13 2.17 1.59 -7.47
N MET A 14 2.93 0.78 -6.74
CA MET A 14 2.40 -0.34 -5.96
C MET A 14 2.76 -0.20 -4.48
N VAL A 15 1.78 -0.48 -3.62
CA VAL A 15 1.96 -0.48 -2.16
C VAL A 15 2.12 -1.92 -1.68
N CYS A 16 3.14 -2.16 -0.86
CA CYS A 16 3.45 -3.43 -0.23
C CYS A 16 3.24 -3.32 1.29
N SER A 17 2.22 -4.01 1.82
CA SER A 17 1.85 -4.01 3.24
C SER A 17 1.46 -5.43 3.70
N GLY A 18 1.11 -5.59 4.98
CA GLY A 18 0.80 -6.86 5.62
C GLY A 18 1.95 -7.38 6.51
N GLY A 19 1.63 -8.19 7.53
CA GLY A 19 2.60 -8.62 8.54
C GLY A 19 3.80 -9.40 7.99
N VAL A 20 3.66 -10.06 6.83
CA VAL A 20 4.74 -10.79 6.16
C VAL A 20 5.82 -9.86 5.59
N LEU A 21 5.48 -8.59 5.32
CA LEU A 21 6.39 -7.60 4.75
C LEU A 21 7.43 -7.06 5.75
N HIS A 22 7.36 -7.46 7.02
CA HIS A 22 8.50 -7.34 7.95
C HIS A 22 9.72 -8.17 7.50
N ASN A 23 9.51 -9.17 6.64
CA ASN A 23 10.60 -9.93 6.06
C ASN A 23 11.42 -9.07 5.08
N ARG A 24 12.58 -8.60 5.55
CA ARG A 24 13.50 -7.74 4.78
C ARG A 24 14.00 -8.41 3.49
N LEU A 25 14.18 -9.73 3.49
CA LEU A 25 14.59 -10.45 2.29
C LEU A 25 13.48 -10.43 1.24
N LEU A 26 12.23 -10.66 1.67
CA LEU A 26 11.08 -10.57 0.78
C LEU A 26 10.94 -9.15 0.21
N ALA A 27 11.02 -8.12 1.05
CA ALA A 27 10.95 -6.72 0.61
C ALA A 27 12.04 -6.41 -0.44
N ALA A 28 13.30 -6.80 -0.17
CA ALA A 28 14.40 -6.60 -1.12
C ALA A 28 14.19 -7.36 -2.44
N ARG A 29 13.64 -8.58 -2.40
CA ARG A 29 13.32 -9.34 -3.62
C ARG A 29 12.18 -8.69 -4.40
N LEU A 30 11.16 -8.18 -3.73
CA LEU A 30 10.07 -7.45 -4.39
C LEU A 30 10.59 -6.18 -5.06
N THR A 31 11.44 -5.40 -4.38
CA THR A 31 12.12 -4.23 -4.97
C THR A 31 12.92 -4.59 -6.21
N PHE A 32 13.62 -5.72 -6.20
CA PHE A 32 14.39 -6.18 -7.36
C PHE A 32 13.48 -6.60 -8.53
N TYR A 33 12.47 -7.43 -8.29
CA TYR A 33 11.63 -8.00 -9.36
C TYR A 33 10.57 -7.04 -9.88
N LEU A 34 10.25 -5.97 -9.17
CA LEU A 34 9.28 -4.94 -9.54
C LEU A 34 9.94 -3.56 -9.69
N ALA A 35 11.20 -3.54 -10.12
CA ALA A 35 12.01 -2.32 -10.22
C ALA A 35 11.48 -1.29 -11.25
N ASP A 36 10.57 -1.70 -12.11
CA ASP A 36 9.88 -0.86 -13.08
C ASP A 36 8.64 -0.14 -12.50
N PHE A 37 8.34 -0.35 -11.22
CA PHE A 37 7.27 0.34 -10.50
C PHE A 37 7.82 1.14 -9.32
N THR A 38 7.11 2.19 -8.94
CA THR A 38 7.33 2.86 -7.66
C THR A 38 6.76 2.01 -6.55
N LEU A 39 7.62 1.41 -5.72
CA LEU A 39 7.19 0.59 -4.59
C LEU A 39 7.16 1.38 -3.29
N LEU A 40 6.01 1.34 -2.60
CA LEU A 40 5.82 1.95 -1.29
C LEU A 40 5.75 0.85 -0.22
N PHE A 41 6.63 0.92 0.78
CA PHE A 41 6.66 0.04 1.94
C PHE A 41 6.32 0.81 3.21
N ALA A 42 5.78 0.10 4.21
CA ALA A 42 5.55 0.69 5.52
C ALA A 42 6.87 1.04 6.22
N GLN A 43 6.97 2.25 6.77
CA GLN A 43 8.19 2.74 7.45
C GLN A 43 7.89 3.30 8.86
N GLN A 44 6.90 4.18 8.99
CA GLN A 44 6.55 4.81 10.27
C GLN A 44 5.51 4.00 11.07
N LEU A 45 4.69 3.23 10.38
CA LEU A 45 3.68 2.37 10.98
C LEU A 45 4.04 0.89 10.74
N PRO A 46 3.65 -0.02 11.64
CA PRO A 46 3.83 -1.44 11.43
C PRO A 46 3.21 -1.90 10.11
N ALA A 47 3.88 -2.77 9.37
CA ALA A 47 3.31 -3.35 8.14
C ALA A 47 2.13 -4.30 8.44
N GLY A 48 2.08 -4.86 9.66
CA GLY A 48 1.04 -5.79 10.09
C GLY A 48 -0.15 -5.13 10.79
N ASP A 49 -0.88 -5.95 11.55
CA ASP A 49 -2.19 -5.58 12.10
C ASP A 49 -2.17 -4.39 13.06
N GLY A 50 -1.00 -4.05 13.64
CA GLY A 50 -0.81 -2.89 14.51
C GLY A 50 -1.13 -1.54 13.86
N ALA A 51 -1.22 -1.47 12.53
CA ALA A 51 -1.60 -0.25 11.80
C ALA A 51 -2.97 -0.32 11.10
N ILE A 52 -3.73 -1.42 11.25
CA ILE A 52 -5.02 -1.57 10.55
C ILE A 52 -6.02 -0.49 10.95
N ALA A 53 -6.10 -0.16 12.25
CA ALA A 53 -6.99 0.88 12.74
C ALA A 53 -6.69 2.26 12.10
N TYR A 54 -5.41 2.56 11.86
CA TYR A 54 -5.01 3.76 11.14
C TYR A 54 -5.50 3.75 9.69
N GLY A 55 -5.31 2.62 8.99
CA GLY A 55 -5.84 2.41 7.63
C GLY A 55 -7.37 2.59 7.55
N GLN A 56 -8.10 2.06 8.54
CA GLN A 56 -9.54 2.23 8.65
C GLN A 56 -9.94 3.70 8.84
N ALA A 57 -9.24 4.43 9.72
CA ALA A 57 -9.50 5.84 9.98
C ALA A 57 -9.28 6.72 8.74
N VAL A 58 -8.19 6.53 7.99
CA VAL A 58 -7.93 7.32 6.77
C VAL A 58 -8.93 7.00 5.65
N ILE A 59 -9.36 5.74 5.51
CA ILE A 59 -10.41 5.37 4.55
C ILE A 59 -11.75 6.02 4.94
N ALA A 60 -12.10 6.00 6.23
CA ALA A 60 -13.33 6.65 6.72
C ALA A 60 -13.30 8.16 6.47
N ALA A 61 -12.18 8.82 6.77
CA ALA A 61 -11.99 10.25 6.51
C ALA A 61 -12.10 10.59 5.01
N ALA A 62 -11.47 9.80 4.13
CA ALA A 62 -11.55 10.01 2.69
C ALA A 62 -12.98 9.83 2.15
N ARG A 63 -13.72 8.82 2.64
CA ARG A 63 -15.14 8.61 2.29
C ARG A 63 -16.00 9.77 2.76
N TRP A 64 -15.77 10.26 3.98
CA TRP A 64 -16.47 11.42 4.52
C TRP A 64 -16.26 12.67 3.67
N GLN A 65 -15.01 12.95 3.28
CA GLN A 65 -14.66 14.07 2.41
C GLN A 65 -15.29 13.95 1.02
N ALA A 66 -15.27 12.75 0.42
CA ALA A 66 -15.84 12.50 -0.90
C ALA A 66 -17.36 12.64 -0.94
N GLN A 67 -18.04 12.44 0.20
CA GLN A 67 -19.50 12.61 0.32
C GLN A 67 -19.92 14.09 0.47
N GLY A 68 -18.98 15.04 0.48
CA GLY A 68 -19.29 16.47 0.55
C GLY A 68 -19.88 16.91 1.89
N ILE A 69 -19.82 16.06 2.93
CA ILE A 69 -20.26 16.42 4.27
C ILE A 69 -19.13 17.28 4.89
N GLN A 70 -19.16 18.57 4.56
CA GLN A 70 -18.39 19.57 5.29
C GLN A 70 -18.93 19.60 6.74
N PRO A 71 -18.05 19.65 7.75
CA PRO A 71 -18.49 19.83 9.13
C PRO A 71 -19.25 21.15 9.32
#